data_AF-A0A2I3TI64-F1
#
_entry.id   AF-A0A2I3TI64-F1
#
_cell.length_a   1.000
_cell.length_b   1.000
_cell.length_c   1.000
_cell.angle_alpha   90.00
_cell.angle_beta   90.00
_cell.angle_gamma   90.00
#
_symmetry.space_group_name_H-M   'P 1'
#
loop_
_entity.id
_entity.type
_entity.pdbx_description
1 polymer ?
#
loop_
_entity_poly.entity_id
_entity_poly.type
_entity_poly.pdbx_seq_one_letter_code
_entity_poly.pdbx_strand_id
1 'polypeptide(L)'
;MFVYTKQYGLGAQDEDAFVRWVSVLGNLADQLYYPCEHVAWAADARVLHVDSSRWWTLSTTLWALSLLLGVARSLWMLLKLRQRLRSPTAPFTSPLPRGKRRAMEAQMQWEALSLLSNLADLANAVHWLPRGVLWAGRFPPWLVGLMGTISSILSMYQAARASSQAEATTP
;
A
#
# COMPACT_ATOMS: atom_id res chain seq x y z
N MET A 1 0.26 -3.81 -12.62
CA MET A 1 -1.03 -3.75 -11.90
C MET A 1 -2.08 -4.72 -12.42
N PHE A 2 -2.54 -4.64 -13.67
CA PHE A 2 -3.63 -5.51 -14.17
C PHE A 2 -3.36 -7.03 -14.04
N VAL A 3 -2.16 -7.49 -14.40
CA VAL A 3 -1.77 -8.92 -14.26
C VAL A 3 -1.78 -9.35 -12.78
N TYR A 4 -1.31 -8.50 -11.87
CA TYR A 4 -1.34 -8.75 -10.43
C TYR A 4 -2.79 -8.81 -9.90
N THR A 5 -3.66 -7.86 -10.26
CA THR A 5 -5.08 -7.88 -9.89
C THR A 5 -5.78 -9.14 -10.40
N LYS A 6 -5.47 -9.56 -11.64
CA LYS A 6 -6.03 -10.79 -12.22
C LYS A 6 -5.54 -12.04 -11.49
N GLN A 7 -4.28 -12.08 -11.06
CA GLN A 7 -3.71 -13.16 -10.25
C GLN A 7 -4.26 -13.19 -8.82
N TYR A 8 -4.52 -12.02 -8.22
CA TYR A 8 -5.12 -11.89 -6.89
C TYR A 8 -6.62 -12.26 -6.89
N GLY A 9 -7.34 -11.93 -7.97
CA GLY A 9 -8.76 -12.24 -8.13
C GLY A 9 -9.63 -11.59 -7.06
N LEU A 10 -10.49 -12.38 -6.42
CA LEU A 10 -11.32 -11.96 -5.27
C LEU A 10 -10.62 -12.18 -3.92
N GLY A 11 -9.30 -12.40 -3.92
CA GLY A 11 -8.46 -12.57 -2.73
C GLY A 11 -8.66 -13.91 -2.02
N ALA A 12 -8.80 -15.00 -2.78
CA ALA A 12 -8.88 -16.36 -2.24
C ALA A 12 -7.61 -16.80 -1.47
N GLN A 13 -6.52 -16.05 -1.60
CA GLN A 13 -5.25 -16.28 -0.91
C GLN A 13 -5.24 -15.75 0.54
N ASP A 14 -6.13 -14.80 0.88
CA ASP A 14 -6.22 -14.21 2.22
C ASP A 14 -7.31 -14.93 3.04
N GLU A 15 -6.93 -15.60 4.13
CA GLU A 15 -7.89 -16.25 5.05
C GLU A 15 -8.77 -15.24 5.79
N ASP A 16 -8.34 -13.99 5.88
CA ASP A 16 -9.02 -12.93 6.62
C ASP A 16 -9.95 -12.12 5.71
N ALA A 17 -11.25 -12.21 5.95
CA ALA A 17 -12.26 -11.54 5.16
C ALA A 17 -12.06 -10.01 5.11
N PHE A 18 -11.57 -9.39 6.19
CA PHE A 18 -11.29 -7.96 6.21
C PHE A 18 -10.14 -7.60 5.26
N VAL A 19 -9.02 -8.31 5.40
CA VAL A 19 -7.84 -8.13 4.54
C VAL A 19 -8.21 -8.31 3.07
N ARG A 20 -9.02 -9.32 2.77
CA ARG A 20 -9.51 -9.61 1.43
C ARG A 20 -10.29 -8.44 0.83
N TRP A 21 -11.29 -7.92 1.54
CA TRP A 21 -12.11 -6.81 1.05
C TRP A 21 -11.29 -5.53 0.87
N VAL A 22 -10.45 -5.17 1.85
CA VAL A 22 -9.59 -3.99 1.79
C VAL A 22 -8.66 -4.05 0.59
N SER A 23 -8.15 -5.25 0.26
CA SER A 23 -7.24 -5.44 -0.87
C SER A 23 -7.94 -5.41 -2.21
N VAL A 24 -9.15 -6.00 -2.31
CA VAL A 24 -9.98 -5.90 -3.52
C VAL A 24 -10.34 -4.44 -3.80
N LEU A 25 -10.75 -3.69 -2.78
CA LEU A 25 -11.06 -2.27 -2.91
C LEU A 25 -9.83 -1.43 -3.25
N GLY A 26 -8.67 -1.74 -2.65
CA GLY A 26 -7.41 -1.07 -2.96
C GLY A 26 -6.99 -1.29 -4.41
N ASN A 27 -7.02 -2.54 -4.87
CA ASN A 27 -6.78 -2.88 -6.27
C ASN A 27 -7.74 -2.18 -7.22
N LEU A 28 -9.03 -2.10 -6.88
CA LEU A 28 -10.03 -1.39 -7.69
C LEU A 28 -9.69 0.10 -7.80
N ALA A 29 -9.34 0.74 -6.67
CA ALA A 29 -8.94 2.14 -6.66
C ALA A 29 -7.69 2.37 -7.53
N ASP A 30 -6.69 1.49 -7.46
CA ASP A 30 -5.49 1.57 -8.30
C ASP A 30 -5.81 1.38 -9.80
N GLN A 31 -6.74 0.50 -10.14
CA GLN A 31 -7.16 0.30 -11.53
C GLN A 31 -7.94 1.50 -12.08
N LEU A 32 -8.73 2.17 -11.25
CA LEU A 32 -9.47 3.38 -11.64
C LEU A 32 -8.58 4.62 -11.66
N TYR A 33 -7.52 4.64 -10.84
CA TYR A 33 -6.57 5.75 -10.76
C TYR A 33 -5.94 6.06 -12.12
N TYR A 34 -5.37 5.05 -12.79
CA TYR A 34 -4.64 5.27 -14.05
C TYR A 34 -5.52 5.88 -15.16
N PRO A 35 -6.72 5.34 -15.49
CA PRO A 35 -7.60 5.97 -16.47
C PRO A 35 -7.99 7.39 -16.11
N CYS A 36 -8.29 7.67 -14.83
CA CYS A 36 -8.65 9.01 -14.39
C CYS A 36 -7.50 10.01 -14.57
N GLU A 37 -6.27 9.57 -14.26
CA GLU A 37 -5.05 10.36 -14.45
C GLU A 37 -4.79 10.64 -15.94
N HIS A 38 -4.97 9.65 -16.81
CA HIS A 38 -4.83 9.83 -18.26
C HIS A 38 -5.87 10.81 -18.83
N VAL A 39 -7.11 10.78 -18.33
CA VAL A 39 -8.15 11.74 -18.74
C VAL A 39 -7.80 13.15 -18.24
N ALA A 40 -7.29 13.29 -17.01
CA ALA A 40 -6.85 14.56 -16.47
C ALA A 40 -5.72 15.16 -17.33
N TRP A 41 -4.71 14.36 -17.64
CA TRP A 41 -3.60 14.75 -18.51
C TRP A 41 -4.08 15.12 -19.92
N ALA A 42 -4.96 14.32 -20.54
CA ALA A 42 -5.48 14.59 -21.88
C ALA A 42 -6.31 15.88 -21.95
N ALA A 43 -6.99 16.23 -20.85
CA ALA A 43 -7.70 17.48 -20.71
C ALA A 43 -6.73 18.68 -20.59
N ASP A 44 -5.66 18.56 -19.79
CA ASP A 44 -4.61 19.59 -19.71
C ASP A 44 -3.89 19.81 -21.05
N ALA A 45 -3.64 18.73 -21.79
CA ALA A 45 -3.04 18.77 -23.12
C ALA A 45 -4.00 19.30 -24.21
N ARG A 46 -5.24 19.67 -23.86
CA ARG A 46 -6.32 20.10 -24.76
C ARG A 46 -6.69 19.07 -25.85
N VAL A 47 -6.39 17.80 -25.61
CA VAL A 47 -6.85 16.69 -26.44
C VAL A 47 -8.34 16.43 -26.19
N LEU A 48 -8.79 16.59 -24.93
CA LEU A 48 -10.19 16.50 -24.52
C LEU A 48 -10.67 17.83 -23.94
N HIS A 49 -11.90 18.23 -24.28
CA HIS A 49 -12.53 19.45 -23.73
C HIS A 49 -13.36 19.11 -22.48
N VAL A 50 -12.69 18.66 -21.42
CA VAL A 50 -13.30 18.32 -20.13
C VAL A 50 -12.57 19.02 -18.98
N ASP A 51 -13.20 19.09 -17.80
CA ASP A 51 -12.63 19.76 -16.63
C ASP A 51 -11.44 18.98 -16.04
N SER A 52 -10.21 19.32 -16.45
CA SER A 52 -8.98 18.70 -15.96
C SER A 52 -8.90 18.65 -14.42
N SER A 53 -9.22 19.76 -13.74
CA SER A 53 -9.14 19.87 -12.28
C SER A 53 -10.00 18.82 -11.55
N ARG A 54 -11.17 18.47 -12.09
CA ARG A 54 -12.04 17.45 -11.50
C ARG A 54 -11.44 16.06 -11.64
N TRP A 55 -10.83 15.75 -12.79
CA TRP A 55 -10.18 14.47 -13.04
C TRP A 55 -8.90 14.30 -12.21
N TRP A 56 -8.09 15.36 -12.05
CA TRP A 56 -6.96 15.37 -11.12
C TRP A 56 -7.37 15.17 -9.67
N THR A 57 -8.47 15.80 -9.25
CA THR A 57 -9.01 15.60 -7.90
C THR A 57 -9.47 14.16 -7.71
N LEU A 58 -10.15 13.58 -8.70
CA LEU A 58 -10.64 12.20 -8.66
C LEU A 58 -9.47 11.20 -8.62
N SER A 59 -8.48 11.34 -9.49
CA SER A 59 -7.29 10.46 -9.50
C SER A 59 -6.54 10.56 -8.16
N THR A 60 -6.29 11.77 -7.66
CA THR A 60 -5.62 11.98 -6.36
C THR A 60 -6.43 11.39 -5.21
N THR A 61 -7.76 11.46 -5.26
CA THR A 61 -8.65 10.86 -4.26
C THR A 61 -8.61 9.34 -4.31
N LEU A 62 -8.61 8.74 -5.51
CA LEU A 62 -8.47 7.29 -5.69
C LEU A 62 -7.12 6.78 -5.18
N TRP A 63 -6.05 7.52 -5.46
CA TRP A 63 -4.72 7.21 -4.94
C TRP A 63 -4.65 7.32 -3.41
N ALA A 64 -5.18 8.40 -2.82
CA ALA A 64 -5.28 8.53 -1.37
C ALA A 64 -6.11 7.41 -0.73
N LEU A 65 -7.20 6.99 -1.38
CA LEU A 65 -8.03 5.89 -0.93
C LEU A 65 -7.28 4.55 -0.97
N SER A 66 -6.54 4.25 -2.04
CA SER A 66 -5.78 2.99 -2.12
C SER A 66 -4.68 2.95 -1.06
N LEU A 67 -4.02 4.08 -0.80
CA LEU A 67 -3.02 4.21 0.28
C LEU A 67 -3.65 4.02 1.67
N LEU A 68 -4.82 4.61 1.94
CA LEU A 68 -5.55 4.41 3.19
C LEU A 68 -5.93 2.94 3.42
N LEU A 69 -6.38 2.26 2.36
CA LEU A 69 -6.68 0.83 2.40
C LEU A 69 -5.41 0.00 2.65
N GLY A 70 -4.29 0.36 2.02
CA GLY A 70 -2.98 -0.24 2.28
C GLY A 70 -2.53 -0.08 3.73
N VAL A 71 -2.65 1.12 4.31
CA VAL A 71 -2.38 1.41 5.73
C VAL A 71 -3.26 0.53 6.63
N ALA A 72 -4.57 0.46 6.36
CA ALA A 72 -5.50 -0.36 7.14
C ALA A 72 -5.14 -1.85 7.09
N ARG A 73 -4.80 -2.36 5.89
CA ARG A 73 -4.35 -3.74 5.68
C ARG A 73 -3.09 -4.06 6.50
N SER A 74 -2.03 -3.28 6.36
CA SER A 74 -0.76 -3.54 7.06
C SER A 74 -0.89 -3.37 8.56
N LEU A 75 -1.66 -2.40 9.05
CA LEU A 75 -1.91 -2.24 10.48
C LEU A 75 -2.67 -3.44 11.04
N TRP A 76 -3.73 -3.90 10.36
CA TRP A 76 -4.49 -5.08 10.77
C TRP A 76 -3.60 -6.33 10.85
N MET A 77 -2.77 -6.56 9.83
CA MET A 77 -1.82 -7.67 9.85
C MET A 77 -0.80 -7.57 10.98
N LEU A 78 -0.21 -6.39 11.23
CA LEU A 78 0.70 -6.18 12.36
C LEU A 78 0.04 -6.47 13.71
N LEU A 79 -1.21 -6.03 13.91
CA LEU A 79 -1.96 -6.29 15.14
C LEU A 79 -2.23 -7.79 15.30
N LYS A 80 -2.66 -8.47 14.23
CA LYS A 80 -2.90 -9.91 14.21
C LYS A 80 -1.63 -10.71 14.50
N LEU A 81 -0.50 -10.35 13.90
CA LEU A 81 0.80 -10.98 14.18
C LEU A 81 1.24 -10.73 15.62
N ARG A 82 1.10 -9.50 16.13
CA ARG A 82 1.40 -9.21 17.54
C ARG A 82 0.52 -10.00 18.51
N GLN A 83 -0.77 -10.16 18.20
CA GLN A 83 -1.68 -10.97 19.00
C GLN A 83 -1.27 -12.45 19.01
N ARG A 84 -0.88 -13.00 17.86
CA ARG A 84 -0.37 -14.37 17.75
C ARG A 84 0.92 -14.58 18.56
N LEU A 85 1.83 -13.61 18.59
CA LEU A 85 3.03 -13.64 19.44
C LEU A 85 2.71 -13.53 20.94
N ARG A 86 1.67 -12.76 21.28
CA ARG A 86 1.23 -12.54 22.67
C ARG A 86 0.33 -13.64 23.22
N SER A 87 -0.22 -14.52 22.38
CA SER A 87 -1.14 -15.57 22.81
C SER A 87 -0.37 -16.79 23.35
N PRO A 88 -0.38 -17.09 24.66
CA PRO A 88 0.25 -18.28 25.23
C PRO A 88 -0.58 -19.56 25.01
N THR A 89 -1.18 -19.74 23.83
CA THR A 89 -2.04 -20.90 23.54
C THR A 89 -1.24 -22.06 22.95
N ALA A 90 -0.30 -22.57 23.75
CA ALA A 90 0.08 -23.97 23.69
C ALA A 90 0.29 -24.44 25.14
N PRO A 91 -0.59 -25.28 25.69
CA PRO A 91 -0.32 -25.94 26.96
C PRO A 91 0.89 -26.86 26.75
N PHE A 92 1.98 -26.59 27.47
CA PHE A 92 3.08 -27.53 27.74
C PHE A 92 3.90 -28.16 26.59
N THR A 93 3.74 -27.80 25.32
CA THR A 93 4.53 -28.42 24.23
C THR A 93 5.40 -27.43 23.46
N SER A 94 6.70 -27.41 23.79
CA SER A 94 7.85 -26.87 23.04
C SER A 94 7.83 -25.38 22.62
N PRO A 95 8.95 -24.65 22.74
CA PRO A 95 9.11 -23.33 22.15
C PRO A 95 8.78 -23.35 20.65
N LEU A 96 8.12 -22.29 20.15
CA LEU A 96 7.84 -22.14 18.72
C LEU A 96 9.13 -22.41 17.91
N PRO A 97 9.11 -23.29 16.88
CA PRO A 97 10.30 -23.60 16.11
C PRO A 97 10.99 -22.32 15.63
N ARG A 98 12.31 -22.21 15.83
CA ARG A 98 13.09 -20.99 15.51
C ARG A 98 12.80 -20.46 14.09
N GLY A 99 12.58 -21.35 13.13
CA GLY A 99 12.20 -20.99 11.76
C GLY A 99 10.85 -20.25 11.65
N LYS A 100 9.80 -20.72 12.35
CA LYS A 100 8.48 -20.07 12.35
C LYS A 100 8.54 -18.67 12.99
N ARG A 101 9.28 -18.52 14.07
CA ARG A 101 9.48 -17.21 14.73
C ARG A 101 10.19 -16.21 13.80
N ARG A 102 11.26 -16.64 13.12
CA ARG A 102 11.99 -15.80 12.15
C ARG A 102 11.13 -15.39 10.96
N ALA A 103 10.34 -16.32 10.41
CA ALA A 103 9.41 -16.02 9.31
C ALA A 103 8.36 -14.98 9.72
N MET A 104 7.85 -15.09 10.95
CA MET A 104 6.87 -14.16 11.50
C MET A 104 7.48 -12.77 11.78
N GLU A 105 8.69 -12.71 12.33
CA GLU A 105 9.44 -11.46 12.50
C GLU A 105 9.70 -10.77 11.15
N ALA A 106 10.08 -11.56 10.13
CA ALA A 106 10.25 -11.05 8.77
C ALA A 106 8.94 -10.48 8.22
N GLN A 107 7.82 -11.20 8.38
CA GLN A 107 6.50 -10.69 7.96
C GLN A 107 6.14 -9.39 8.68
N MET A 108 6.39 -9.29 9.99
CA MET A 108 6.16 -8.03 10.72
C MET A 108 7.02 -6.88 10.19
N GLN A 109 8.30 -7.14 9.88
CA GLN A 109 9.17 -6.13 9.28
C GLN A 109 8.63 -5.68 7.92
N TRP A 110 8.19 -6.63 7.10
CA TRP A 110 7.58 -6.36 5.80
C TRP A 110 6.33 -5.47 5.91
N GLU A 111 5.39 -5.81 6.78
CA GLU A 111 4.18 -5.01 7.00
C GLU A 111 4.49 -3.63 7.59
N ALA A 112 5.49 -3.52 8.46
CA ALA A 112 5.90 -2.23 9.01
C ALA A 112 6.50 -1.30 7.95
N LEU A 113 7.32 -1.85 7.05
CA LEU A 113 7.89 -1.09 5.93
C LEU A 113 6.81 -0.66 4.94
N SER A 114 5.83 -1.53 4.65
CA SER A 114 4.70 -1.19 3.78
C SER A 114 3.82 -0.11 4.40
N LEU A 115 3.54 -0.22 5.70
CA LEU A 115 2.83 0.81 6.46
C LEU A 115 3.54 2.17 6.38
N LEU A 116 4.85 2.21 6.62
CA LEU A 116 5.63 3.45 6.54
C LEU A 116 5.63 4.05 5.13
N SER A 117 5.79 3.23 4.09
CA SER A 117 5.75 3.69 2.69
C SER A 117 4.38 4.28 2.37
N ASN A 118 3.30 3.56 2.68
CA ASN A 118 1.94 4.02 2.41
C ASN A 118 1.60 5.31 3.18
N LEU A 119 2.11 5.48 4.40
CA LEU A 119 1.92 6.71 5.17
C LEU A 119 2.67 7.90 4.57
N ALA A 120 3.90 7.69 4.09
CA ALA A 120 4.69 8.74 3.44
C ALA A 120 4.01 9.18 2.12
N ASP A 121 3.56 8.23 1.31
CA ASP A 121 2.83 8.52 0.08
C ASP A 121 1.46 9.15 0.37
N LEU A 122 0.77 8.74 1.43
CA LEU A 122 -0.51 9.34 1.83
C LEU A 122 -0.35 10.79 2.26
N ALA A 123 0.76 11.11 2.94
CA ALA A 123 1.09 12.48 3.30
C ALA A 123 1.21 13.38 2.05
N ASN A 124 1.81 12.85 0.98
CA ASN A 124 1.90 13.51 -0.32
C ASN A 124 0.55 13.56 -1.06
N ALA A 125 -0.21 12.47 -1.07
CA ALA A 125 -1.52 12.42 -1.71
C ALA A 125 -2.48 13.46 -1.11
N VAL A 126 -2.53 13.57 0.21
CA VAL A 126 -3.34 14.59 0.90
C VAL A 126 -2.84 16.00 0.59
N HIS A 127 -1.53 16.19 0.45
CA HIS A 127 -0.98 17.49 0.06
C HIS A 127 -1.47 17.96 -1.32
N TRP A 128 -1.64 17.04 -2.28
CA TRP A 128 -2.10 17.34 -3.64
C TRP A 128 -3.63 17.43 -3.79
N LEU A 129 -4.41 17.14 -2.74
CA LEU A 129 -5.85 17.33 -2.76
C LEU A 129 -6.24 18.82 -2.80
N PRO A 130 -7.50 19.16 -3.15
CA PRO A 130 -8.00 20.52 -3.10
C PRO A 130 -7.88 21.15 -1.71
N ARG A 131 -7.66 22.46 -1.68
CA ARG A 131 -7.59 23.24 -0.43
C ARG A 131 -8.88 23.05 0.37
N GLY A 132 -8.72 22.84 1.68
CA GLY A 132 -9.83 22.55 2.60
C GLY A 132 -9.85 21.10 3.10
N VAL A 133 -9.10 20.20 2.46
CA VAL A 133 -8.90 18.83 2.94
C VAL A 133 -7.63 18.76 3.79
N LEU A 134 -7.76 18.55 5.11
CA LEU A 134 -6.63 18.32 6.04
C LEU A 134 -5.48 19.34 5.85
N TRP A 135 -4.30 18.88 5.41
CA TRP A 135 -3.09 19.67 5.15
C TRP A 135 -2.83 19.91 3.65
N ALA A 136 -3.85 19.81 2.81
CA ALA A 136 -3.78 20.11 1.38
C ALA A 136 -3.07 21.45 1.12
N GLY A 137 -2.06 21.43 0.26
CA GLY A 137 -1.26 22.61 -0.10
C GLY A 137 -0.36 23.18 1.01
N ARG A 138 -0.21 22.52 2.17
CA ARG A 138 0.60 23.04 3.29
C ARG A 138 2.07 22.64 3.27
N PHE A 139 2.42 21.53 2.64
CA PHE A 139 3.80 21.05 2.62
C PHE A 139 4.67 21.88 1.67
N PRO A 140 5.89 22.24 2.07
CA PRO A 140 6.87 22.81 1.15
C PRO A 140 7.36 21.74 0.15
N PRO A 141 7.78 22.12 -1.07
CA PRO A 141 8.18 21.17 -2.11
C PRO A 141 9.27 20.17 -1.67
N TRP A 142 10.22 20.60 -0.85
CA TRP A 142 11.28 19.71 -0.34
C TRP A 142 10.75 18.58 0.55
N LEU A 143 9.69 18.84 1.32
CA LEU A 143 9.09 17.85 2.22
C LEU A 143 8.34 16.80 1.40
N VAL A 144 7.63 17.24 0.36
CA VAL A 144 6.96 16.34 -0.59
C VAL A 144 7.98 15.41 -1.25
N GLY A 145 9.09 15.98 -1.73
CA GLY A 145 10.21 15.22 -2.30
C GLY A 145 10.85 14.25 -1.30
N LEU A 146 11.04 14.67 -0.05
CA LEU A 146 11.59 13.82 1.00
C LEU A 146 10.67 12.62 1.29
N MET A 147 9.36 12.83 1.45
CA MET A 147 8.41 11.75 1.67
C MET A 147 8.40 10.75 0.50
N GLY A 148 8.43 11.26 -0.74
CA GLY A 148 8.51 10.41 -1.94
C GLY A 148 9.84 9.64 -2.04
N THR A 149 10.93 10.24 -1.55
CA THR A 149 12.24 9.57 -1.50
C THR A 149 12.24 8.44 -0.48
N ILE A 150 11.65 8.68 0.71
CA ILE A 150 11.51 7.67 1.76
C ILE A 150 10.68 6.49 1.25
N SER A 151 9.50 6.72 0.67
CA SER A 151 8.65 5.64 0.14
C SER A 151 9.34 4.87 -0.98
N SER A 152 10.04 5.55 -1.88
CA SER A 152 10.80 4.91 -2.96
C SER A 152 11.93 4.02 -2.45
N ILE A 153 12.70 4.48 -1.46
CA ILE A 153 13.78 3.68 -0.85
C ILE A 153 13.20 2.45 -0.16
N LEU A 154 12.10 2.60 0.60
CA LEU A 154 11.43 1.49 1.27
C LEU A 154 10.91 0.45 0.27
N SER A 155 10.26 0.91 -0.80
CA SER A 155 9.74 0.05 -1.87
C SER A 155 10.85 -0.68 -2.62
N MET A 156 11.98 -0.01 -2.91
CA MET A 156 13.13 -0.62 -3.55
C MET A 156 13.80 -1.67 -2.65
N TYR A 157 13.95 -1.38 -1.36
CA TYR A 157 14.48 -2.33 -0.38
C TYR A 157 13.60 -3.58 -0.28
N GLN A 158 12.28 -3.39 -0.26
CA GLN A 158 11.31 -4.46 -0.31
C GLN A 158 11.46 -5.28 -1.61
N ALA A 159 11.42 -4.64 -2.78
CA ALA A 159 11.59 -5.34 -4.06
C ALA A 159 12.87 -6.18 -4.13
N ALA A 160 14.01 -5.63 -3.66
CA ALA A 160 15.29 -6.34 -3.62
C ALA A 160 15.27 -7.56 -2.68
N ARG A 161 14.58 -7.49 -1.54
CA ARG A 161 14.43 -8.65 -0.65
C ARG A 161 13.52 -9.72 -1.25
N ALA A 162 12.46 -9.34 -1.95
CA ALA A 162 11.58 -10.28 -2.63
C ALA A 162 12.30 -11.01 -3.77
N SER A 163 13.12 -10.31 -4.55
CA SER A 163 13.91 -10.94 -5.63
C SER A 163 14.93 -11.93 -5.09
N SER A 164 15.66 -11.59 -4.02
CA SER A 164 16.62 -12.52 -3.40
C SER A 164 15.97 -13.79 -2.85
N GLN A 165 14.71 -13.72 -2.39
CA GLN A 165 13.97 -14.89 -1.94
C GLN A 165 13.49 -15.78 -3.10
N ALA A 166 13.08 -15.18 -4.21
CA ALA A 166 12.68 -15.92 -5.41
C ALA A 166 13.86 -16.69 -6.05
N GLU A 167 15.05 -16.09 -6.07
CA GLU A 167 16.27 -16.72 -6.59
C GLU A 167 16.74 -17.88 -5.68
N ALA A 168 16.59 -17.75 -4.36
CA ALA A 168 16.91 -18.84 -3.42
C ALA A 168 15.93 -20.03 -3.47
N THR A 169 14.79 -19.89 -4.15
CA THR A 169 13.74 -20.92 -4.24
C THR A 169 13.61 -21.54 -5.63
N THR A 170 14.42 -21.10 -6.59
CA THR A 170 14.51 -21.71 -7.93
C THR A 170 15.58 -22.82 -7.93
N PRO A 171 15.25 -24.04 -8.40
CA PRO A 171 16.13 -25.20 -8.36
C PRO A 171 17.28 -25.14 -9.37
#